data_AF-A0A970NSM2-F1
#
_entry.id   AF-A0A970NSM2-F1
#
_cell.length_a   1.000
_cell.length_b   1.000
_cell.length_c   1.000
_cell.angle_alpha   90.00
_cell.angle_beta   90.00
_cell.angle_gamma   90.00
#
_symmetry.space_group_name_H-M   'P 1'
#
loop_
_entity.id
_entity.type
_entity.pdbx_description
1 polymer ?
#
loop_
_entity_poly.entity_id
_entity_poly.type
_entity_poly.pdbx_seq_one_letter_code
_entity_poly.pdbx_strand_id
1 'polypeptide(L)'
;MFICICGVLLAILSIITLQQFVNLTSTMPASVFGLFRKKGTIAKVSDADLIIWDSEISGIISASTHHQNCELNIFEGIKTQGKATYMIRNGEIIV
;
A
#
# COMPACT_ATOMS: atom_id res chain seq x y z
N MET A 1 -3.84 -12.91 11.41
CA MET A 1 -3.99 -11.57 12.01
C MET A 1 -3.03 -10.64 11.30
N PHE A 2 -3.38 -10.30 10.07
CA PHE A 2 -2.52 -9.87 8.98
C PHE A 2 -3.14 -8.59 8.44
N ILE A 3 -2.69 -7.41 8.88
CA ILE A 3 -3.28 -6.14 8.45
C ILE A 3 -2.18 -5.18 8.02
N CYS A 4 -1.46 -5.59 6.98
CA CYS A 4 -0.90 -4.77 5.89
C CYS A 4 -0.42 -5.75 4.80
N ILE A 5 -1.23 -6.78 4.53
CA ILE A 5 -0.82 -8.00 3.83
C ILE A 5 -2.00 -8.46 2.96
N CYS A 6 -1.98 -8.12 1.67
CA CYS A 6 -1.63 -9.08 0.62
C CYS A 6 -2.17 -8.64 -0.75
N GLY A 7 -1.26 -8.34 -1.68
CA GLY A 7 -1.45 -8.64 -3.10
C GLY A 7 -2.09 -7.56 -3.92
N VAL A 8 -1.30 -6.68 -4.56
CA VAL A 8 -1.64 -6.25 -5.92
C VAL A 8 -0.48 -6.10 -6.83
N LEU A 9 -0.46 -6.99 -7.81
CA LEU A 9 0.32 -6.89 -9.01
C LEU A 9 1.84 -6.94 -8.85
N LEU A 10 2.40 -7.20 -7.66
CA LEU A 10 3.86 -7.24 -7.44
C LEU A 10 4.40 -8.39 -6.57
N ALA A 11 3.60 -9.43 -6.38
CA ALA A 11 4.16 -10.80 -6.42
C ALA A 11 4.44 -11.26 -7.87
N ILE A 12 4.16 -10.41 -8.87
CA ILE A 12 4.01 -10.76 -10.29
C ILE A 12 5.29 -11.15 -11.05
N LEU A 13 6.42 -11.29 -10.38
CA LEU A 13 7.55 -12.02 -10.96
C LEU A 13 8.20 -13.01 -9.98
N SER A 14 7.58 -13.32 -8.83
CA SER A 14 8.21 -14.13 -7.77
C SER A 14 9.58 -13.57 -7.32
N ILE A 15 9.81 -12.26 -7.51
CA ILE A 15 11.10 -11.61 -7.22
C ILE A 15 11.21 -11.29 -5.73
N ILE A 16 10.10 -10.88 -5.08
CA ILE A 16 10.10 -10.48 -3.68
C ILE A 16 8.93 -11.09 -2.90
N THR A 17 9.16 -11.34 -1.62
CA THR A 17 8.14 -11.75 -0.65
C THR A 17 7.31 -10.56 -0.17
N LEU A 18 6.19 -10.84 0.47
CA LEU A 18 5.32 -9.79 0.99
C LEU A 18 5.97 -8.98 2.13
N GLN A 19 6.75 -9.65 2.98
CA GLN A 19 7.53 -8.97 4.02
C GLN A 19 8.57 -8.03 3.40
N GLN A 20 9.20 -8.44 2.29
CA GLN A 20 10.12 -7.57 1.54
C GLN A 20 9.38 -6.37 0.93
N PHE A 21 8.18 -6.57 0.39
CA PHE A 21 7.35 -5.47 -0.11
C PHE A 21 7.03 -4.44 0.99
N VAL A 22 6.56 -4.90 2.17
CA VAL A 22 6.30 -4.03 3.32
C VAL A 22 7.58 -3.31 3.75
N ASN A 23 8.70 -4.03 3.79
CA ASN A 23 9.98 -3.45 4.18
C ASN A 23 10.43 -2.34 3.21
N LEU A 24 10.31 -2.56 1.90
CA LEU A 24 10.71 -1.59 0.87
C LEU A 24 9.81 -0.35 0.83
N THR A 25 8.51 -0.53 1.03
CA THR A 25 7.51 0.54 0.87
C THR A 25 7.26 1.35 2.13
N SER A 26 7.50 0.79 3.33
CA SER A 26 7.13 1.43 4.59
C SER A 26 8.24 1.40 5.64
N THR A 27 8.73 0.22 6.02
CA THR A 27 9.65 0.05 7.15
C THR A 27 11.02 0.69 6.91
N MET A 28 11.61 0.48 5.73
CA MET A 28 12.91 1.02 5.36
C MET A 28 12.88 2.55 5.20
N PRO A 29 11.91 3.16 4.47
CA PRO A 29 11.76 4.62 4.49
C PRO A 29 11.59 5.19 5.90
N ALA A 30 10.75 4.59 6.75
CA ALA A 30 10.59 5.06 8.13
C ALA A 30 11.90 5.00 8.92
N SER A 31 12.74 3.98 8.69
CA SER A 31 14.07 3.88 9.29
C SER A 31 15.02 4.98 8.81
N VAL A 32 15.09 5.20 7.49
CA VAL A 32 15.96 6.23 6.88
C VAL A 32 15.60 7.63 7.36
N PHE A 33 14.32 7.93 7.52
CA PHE A 33 13.84 9.23 8.00
C PHE A 33 13.76 9.35 9.54
N GLY A 34 14.22 8.35 10.30
CA GLY A 34 14.20 8.39 11.77
C GLY A 34 12.81 8.28 12.41
N LEU A 35 11.81 7.81 11.66
CA LEU A 35 10.41 7.63 12.10
C LEU A 35 10.10 6.19 12.50
N PHE A 36 11.07 5.29 12.41
CA PHE A 36 10.91 3.88 12.74
C PHE A 36 10.47 3.69 14.20
N ARG A 37 9.62 2.68 14.45
CA ARG A 37 8.83 2.46 15.68
C ARG A 37 7.64 3.39 15.88
N LYS A 38 7.59 4.56 15.23
CA LYS A 38 6.39 5.40 15.18
C LYS A 38 5.57 5.14 13.92
N LYS A 39 6.24 4.97 12.78
CA LYS A 39 5.64 4.62 11.47
C LYS A 39 6.33 3.42 10.84
N GLY A 40 5.65 2.78 9.88
CA GLY A 40 6.19 1.65 9.12
C GLY A 40 6.33 0.34 9.91
N THR A 41 5.67 0.22 11.06
CA THR A 41 5.58 -1.02 11.84
C THR A 41 4.27 -1.10 12.62
N ILE A 42 3.70 -2.29 12.68
CA ILE A 42 2.49 -2.58 13.47
C ILE A 42 2.96 -3.07 14.84
N ALA A 43 3.05 -2.14 15.78
CA ALA A 43 3.46 -2.43 17.15
C ALA A 43 2.65 -1.56 18.11
N LYS A 44 2.62 -1.96 19.38
CA LYS A 44 2.04 -1.14 20.44
C LYS A 44 2.82 0.18 20.50
N VAL A 45 2.12 1.31 20.65
CA VAL A 45 2.66 2.69 20.67
C VAL A 45 2.97 3.29 19.29
N SER A 46 2.94 2.51 18.20
CA SER A 46 3.02 3.07 16.83
C SER A 46 1.76 3.88 16.47
N ASP A 47 1.91 4.82 15.54
CA ASP A 47 0.78 5.51 14.91
C ASP A 47 -0.09 4.47 14.16
N ALA A 48 -1.41 4.60 14.25
CA ALA A 48 -2.36 3.72 13.58
C ALA A 48 -2.57 4.11 12.10
N ASP A 49 -1.48 4.08 11.34
CA ASP A 49 -1.47 4.23 9.89
C ASP A 49 -1.48 2.85 9.24
N LEU A 50 -2.65 2.42 8.77
CA LEU A 50 -2.90 1.07 8.28
C LEU A 50 -3.61 1.08 6.95
N ILE A 51 -3.33 0.09 6.12
CA ILE A 51 -4.03 -0.13 4.85
C ILE A 51 -4.63 -1.53 4.88
N ILE A 52 -5.95 -1.61 4.69
CA ILE A 52 -6.64 -2.86 4.42
C ILE A 52 -6.59 -3.10 2.93
N TRP A 53 -6.09 -4.26 2.57
CA TRP A 53 -5.70 -4.53 1.21
C TRP A 53 -6.30 -5.85 0.76
N ASP A 54 -6.98 -5.82 -0.38
CA ASP A 54 -7.73 -6.94 -0.93
C ASP A 54 -7.05 -7.43 -2.21
N SER A 55 -6.60 -8.69 -2.22
CA SER A 55 -5.93 -9.33 -3.35
C SER A 55 -6.85 -9.82 -4.45
N GLU A 56 -8.15 -9.94 -4.20
CA GLU A 56 -9.08 -10.60 -5.13
C GLU A 56 -9.66 -9.61 -6.13
N ILE A 57 -9.73 -8.34 -5.75
CA ILE A 57 -10.17 -7.27 -6.64
C ILE A 57 -9.25 -7.24 -7.87
N SER A 58 -9.73 -6.79 -9.03
CA SER A 58 -8.85 -6.48 -10.15
C SER A 58 -9.27 -5.14 -10.74
N GLY A 59 -8.33 -4.43 -11.33
CA GLY A 59 -8.53 -3.10 -11.84
C GLY A 59 -7.71 -2.83 -13.08
N ILE A 60 -7.98 -1.70 -13.71
CA ILE A 60 -7.17 -1.13 -14.76
C ILE A 60 -6.86 0.29 -14.32
N ILE A 61 -5.58 0.65 -14.34
CA ILE A 61 -5.18 2.02 -14.04
C ILE A 61 -5.66 2.91 -15.18
N SER A 62 -6.47 3.91 -14.84
CA SER A 62 -6.89 4.95 -15.79
C SER A 62 -6.85 6.34 -15.18
N ALA A 63 -6.41 7.32 -15.95
CA ALA A 63 -6.41 8.75 -15.62
C ALA A 63 -7.81 9.25 -15.26
N SER A 64 -8.84 8.73 -15.92
CA SER A 64 -10.24 9.03 -15.61
C SER A 64 -10.67 8.61 -14.19
N THR A 65 -9.97 7.65 -13.59
CA THR A 65 -10.34 7.04 -12.31
C THR A 65 -9.39 7.38 -11.16
N HIS A 66 -8.25 8.00 -11.43
CA HIS A 66 -7.29 8.30 -10.36
C HIS A 66 -7.71 9.53 -9.55
N HIS A 67 -7.10 9.73 -8.38
CA HIS A 67 -7.32 10.90 -7.54
C HIS A 67 -6.21 11.96 -7.71
N GLN A 68 -5.36 11.81 -8.71
CA GLN A 68 -4.29 12.76 -9.00
C GLN A 68 -4.85 13.97 -9.76
N ASN A 69 -4.26 15.16 -9.54
CA ASN A 69 -4.64 16.38 -10.26
C ASN A 69 -3.87 16.50 -11.60
N CYS A 70 -3.88 15.42 -12.39
CA CYS A 70 -3.19 15.34 -13.67
C CYS A 70 -4.13 14.71 -14.69
N GLU A 71 -4.14 15.17 -15.95
CA GLU A 71 -5.04 14.62 -16.97
C GLU A 71 -4.54 13.31 -17.59
N LEU A 72 -3.29 12.95 -17.32
CA LEU A 72 -2.62 11.78 -17.89
C LEU A 72 -2.02 10.91 -16.79
N ASN A 73 -2.09 9.60 -17.00
CA ASN A 73 -1.41 8.62 -16.17
C ASN A 73 -0.36 7.87 -17.01
N ILE A 74 0.88 7.83 -16.54
CA ILE A 74 1.95 7.08 -17.21
C ILE A 74 1.70 5.58 -17.23
N PHE A 75 0.83 5.09 -16.34
CA PHE A 75 0.45 3.69 -16.20
C PHE A 75 -0.91 3.38 -16.83
N GLU A 76 -1.41 4.22 -17.75
CA GLU A 76 -2.70 4.04 -18.41
C GLU A 76 -2.83 2.64 -19.03
N GLY A 77 -3.96 1.97 -18.75
CA GLY A 77 -4.27 0.66 -19.32
C GLY A 77 -3.56 -0.54 -18.67
N ILE A 78 -2.70 -0.31 -17.67
CA ILE A 78 -2.07 -1.41 -16.93
C ILE A 78 -3.10 -2.08 -16.02
N LYS A 79 -3.25 -3.41 -16.17
CA LYS A 79 -4.08 -4.24 -15.29
C LYS A 79 -3.42 -4.37 -13.93
N THR A 80 -4.18 -4.20 -12.86
CA THR A 80 -3.77 -4.39 -11.46
C THR A 80 -4.58 -5.54 -10.84
N GLN A 81 -3.94 -6.38 -10.02
CA GLN A 81 -4.58 -7.48 -9.29
C GLN A 81 -4.82 -7.18 -7.80
N GLY A 82 -5.80 -6.33 -7.48
CA GLY A 82 -6.37 -6.08 -6.14
C GLY A 82 -6.35 -4.60 -5.80
N LYS A 83 -6.63 -4.23 -4.55
CA LYS A 83 -6.78 -2.82 -4.18
C LYS A 83 -6.60 -2.55 -2.69
N ALA A 84 -6.17 -1.34 -2.34
CA ALA A 84 -6.39 -0.79 -1.01
C ALA A 84 -7.89 -0.48 -0.85
N THR A 85 -8.59 -1.24 -0.01
CA THR A 85 -10.03 -1.08 0.23
C THR A 85 -10.30 -0.08 1.34
N TYR A 86 -9.48 -0.10 2.40
CA TYR A 86 -9.58 0.89 3.46
C TYR A 86 -8.23 1.51 3.78
N MET A 87 -8.23 2.80 4.07
CA MET A 87 -7.05 3.52 4.54
C MET A 87 -7.35 4.18 5.88
N ILE A 88 -6.54 3.84 6.88
CA ILE A 88 -6.64 4.32 8.25
C ILE A 88 -5.42 5.20 8.52
N ARG A 89 -5.63 6.40 9.04
CA ARG A 89 -4.58 7.33 9.43
C ARG A 89 -4.80 7.75 10.86
N ASN A 90 -3.81 7.57 11.74
CA ASN A 90 -3.92 7.87 13.17
C ASN A 90 -5.21 7.32 13.83
N GLY A 91 -5.72 6.18 13.34
CA GLY A 91 -6.95 5.55 13.87
C GLY A 91 -8.26 6.04 13.26
N GLU A 92 -8.22 6.98 12.31
CA GLU A 92 -9.40 7.44 11.56
C GLU A 92 -9.46 6.77 10.19
N ILE A 93 -10.62 6.27 9.80
CA ILE A 93 -10.88 5.74 8.46
C ILE A 93 -11.06 6.91 7.50
N ILE A 94 -10.24 6.99 6.45
CA ILE A 94 -10.30 8.05 5.44
C ILE A 94 -10.98 7.57 4.16
N VAL A 95 -10.68 6.33 3.76
CA VAL A 95 -11.21 5.65 2.57
C VAL A 95 -11.69 4.28 3.00
#